data_AF-A0A7I8E9D2-F1
#
_entry.id   AF-A0A7I8E9D2-F1
#
_cell.length_a   1.000
_cell.length_b   1.000
_cell.length_c   1.000
_cell.angle_alpha   90.00
_cell.angle_beta   90.00
_cell.angle_gamma   90.00
#
_symmetry.space_group_name_H-M   'P 1'
#
loop_
_entity.id
_entity.type
_entity.pdbx_description
1 polymer ?
#
loop_
_entity_poly.entity_id
_entity_poly.type
_entity_poly.pdbx_seq_one_letter_code
_entity_poly.pdbx_strand_id
1 'polypeptide(L)'
;MQQLVRDALDVARLKVGPLSHYRYPVWQPLVWLALLSLAAALGAGKFKASLPQRLLFFGILDLISCILSTLWLMGWLRILDRRPFEGTLFPLIVLAATPQLLQPVVAMLPDDAGLVATVLLTLYGLVVLVRAVAVATVHRPALIAAGLLAYLPVALLLYGLAVNIATSLGWLPAPTGTPE
;
A
#
# COMPACT_ATOMS: atom_id res chain seq x y z
N MET A 1 -8.24 13.86 13.27
CA MET A 1 -7.09 13.97 12.34
C MET A 1 -5.73 13.94 13.04
N GLN A 2 -5.49 14.77 14.08
CA GLN A 2 -4.18 14.78 14.79
C GLN A 2 -3.76 13.40 15.33
N GLN A 3 -4.69 12.64 15.91
CA GLN A 3 -4.43 11.27 16.36
C GLN A 3 -4.03 10.34 15.21
N LEU A 4 -4.77 10.35 14.10
CA LEU A 4 -4.45 9.54 12.92
C LEU A 4 -3.05 9.84 12.38
N VAL A 5 -2.66 11.11 12.29
CA VAL A 5 -1.32 11.49 11.82
C VAL A 5 -0.24 10.98 12.77
N ARG A 6 -0.46 11.09 14.09
CA ARG A 6 0.48 10.56 15.09
C ARG A 6 0.60 9.05 14.97
N ASP A 7 -0.53 8.35 14.87
CA ASP A 7 -0.57 6.90 14.73
C ASP A 7 0.06 6.44 13.41
N ALA A 8 -0.12 7.19 12.31
CA ALA A 8 0.55 6.93 11.03
C ALA A 8 2.07 7.00 11.17
N LEU A 9 2.58 8.02 11.85
CA LEU A 9 4.02 8.19 12.10
C LEU A 9 4.56 7.14 13.08
N ASP A 10 3.80 6.79 14.11
CA ASP A 10 4.19 5.77 15.08
C ASP A 10 4.24 4.39 14.43
N VAL A 11 3.24 4.03 13.61
CA VAL A 11 3.24 2.81 12.79
C VAL A 11 4.44 2.83 11.82
N ALA A 12 4.67 3.95 11.14
CA ALA A 12 5.83 4.11 10.26
C ALA A 12 7.17 4.06 11.00
N ARG A 13 7.19 4.21 12.34
CA ARG A 13 8.38 4.03 13.21
C ARG A 13 8.39 2.67 13.91
N LEU A 14 7.54 1.74 13.49
CA LEU A 14 7.37 0.39 14.08
C LEU A 14 6.85 0.40 15.54
N LYS A 15 6.27 1.52 15.98
CA LYS A 15 5.59 1.66 17.28
C LYS A 15 4.10 1.43 17.08
N VAL A 16 3.70 0.17 17.22
CA VAL A 16 2.33 -0.28 16.91
C VAL A 16 1.60 -0.66 18.19
N GLY A 17 0.34 -0.22 18.32
CA GLY A 17 -0.56 -0.56 19.41
C GLY A 17 -1.48 -1.76 19.11
N PRO A 18 -2.37 -2.11 20.04
CA PRO A 18 -3.38 -3.14 19.81
C PRO A 18 -4.40 -2.69 18.76
N LEU A 19 -5.07 -3.65 18.09
CA LEU A 19 -6.05 -3.35 17.03
C LEU A 19 -7.19 -2.43 17.50
N SER A 20 -7.58 -2.50 18.77
CA SER A 20 -8.62 -1.65 19.38
C SER A 20 -8.31 -0.16 19.32
N HIS A 21 -7.03 0.21 19.25
CA HIS A 21 -6.56 1.60 19.15
C HIS A 21 -6.87 2.22 17.78
N TYR A 22 -6.90 1.42 16.72
CA TYR A 22 -7.04 1.88 15.33
C TYR A 22 -8.51 1.99 14.86
N ARG A 23 -9.39 2.45 15.75
CA ARG A 23 -10.81 2.67 15.45
C ARG A 23 -11.03 4.13 15.06
N TYR A 24 -11.12 4.39 13.77
CA TYR A 24 -11.42 5.71 13.23
C TYR A 24 -12.75 5.71 12.47
N PRO A 25 -13.42 6.87 12.37
CA PRO A 25 -14.45 7.09 11.38
C PRO A 25 -13.92 6.79 9.97
N VAL A 26 -14.71 6.14 9.12
CA VAL A 26 -14.30 5.63 7.80
C VAL A 26 -13.67 6.72 6.90
N TRP A 27 -14.12 7.96 7.02
CA TRP A 27 -13.58 9.07 6.24
C TRP A 27 -12.11 9.39 6.56
N GLN A 28 -11.63 9.13 7.77
CA GLN A 28 -10.24 9.44 8.16
C GLN A 28 -9.20 8.61 7.40
N PRO A 29 -9.26 7.25 7.37
CA PRO A 29 -8.36 6.46 6.55
C PRO A 29 -8.57 6.72 5.05
N LEU A 30 -9.78 7.06 4.59
CA LEU A 30 -10.00 7.43 3.18
C LEU A 30 -9.28 8.73 2.80
N VAL A 31 -9.28 9.73 3.68
CA VAL A 31 -8.50 10.96 3.45
C VAL A 31 -7.00 10.66 3.48
N TRP A 32 -6.53 9.80 4.39
CA TRP A 32 -5.12 9.39 4.42
C TRP A 32 -4.72 8.65 3.15
N LEU A 33 -5.58 7.75 2.67
CA LEU A 33 -5.40 7.05 1.41
C LEU A 33 -5.35 8.02 0.23
N ALA A 34 -6.22 9.03 0.18
CA ALA A 34 -6.17 10.05 -0.86
C ALA A 34 -4.83 10.82 -0.86
N LEU A 35 -4.24 11.08 0.31
CA LEU A 35 -2.90 11.68 0.42
C LEU A 35 -1.81 10.73 -0.09
N LEU A 36 -1.90 9.44 0.21
CA LEU A 36 -0.99 8.42 -0.31
C LEU A 36 -1.08 8.34 -1.84
N SER A 37 -2.28 8.36 -2.39
CA SER A 37 -2.49 8.33 -3.84
C SER A 37 -2.03 9.61 -4.53
N LEU A 38 -2.11 10.76 -3.86
CA LEU A 38 -1.48 12.00 -4.33
C LEU A 38 0.04 11.85 -4.38
N ALA A 39 0.67 11.27 -3.35
CA ALA A 39 2.10 11.02 -3.35
C ALA A 39 2.52 10.07 -4.50
N ALA A 40 1.76 8.99 -4.72
CA ALA A 40 1.99 8.08 -5.84
C ALA A 40 1.83 8.77 -7.21
N ALA A 41 0.77 9.58 -7.38
CA ALA A 41 0.52 10.32 -8.61
C ALA A 41 1.63 11.33 -8.94
N LEU A 42 2.17 12.01 -7.92
CA LEU A 42 3.30 12.95 -8.06
C LEU A 42 4.62 12.22 -8.34
N GLY A 43 4.84 11.06 -7.70
CA GLY A 43 6.02 10.23 -7.95
C GLY A 43 6.03 9.58 -9.35
N ALA A 44 4.86 9.42 -9.97
CA ALA A 44 4.69 8.81 -11.28
C ALA A 44 5.07 9.74 -12.45
N GLY A 45 6.21 10.45 -12.39
CA GLY A 45 6.63 11.43 -13.40
C GLY A 45 6.70 10.90 -14.84
N LYS A 46 6.91 9.59 -15.02
CA LYS A 46 7.00 8.92 -16.32
C LYS A 46 5.64 8.62 -16.98
N PHE A 47 4.52 8.78 -16.26
CA PHE A 47 3.19 8.65 -16.87
C PHE A 47 2.91 9.84 -17.80
N LYS A 48 2.18 9.62 -18.90
CA LYS A 48 1.73 10.69 -19.81
C LYS A 48 0.39 11.31 -19.42
N ALA A 49 -0.37 10.62 -18.56
CA ALA A 49 -1.70 11.05 -18.09
C ALA A 49 -1.66 12.44 -17.42
N SER A 50 -2.77 13.18 -17.46
CA SER A 50 -2.91 14.42 -16.69
C SER A 50 -2.95 14.13 -15.18
N LEU A 51 -2.64 15.12 -14.33
CA LEU A 51 -2.65 14.95 -12.88
C LEU A 51 -4.00 14.41 -12.36
N PRO A 52 -5.18 14.92 -12.78
CA PRO A 52 -6.46 14.37 -12.33
C PRO A 52 -6.65 12.89 -12.70
N GLN A 53 -6.19 12.47 -13.88
CA GLN A 53 -6.26 11.07 -14.31
C GLN A 53 -5.37 10.16 -13.47
N ARG A 54 -4.14 10.60 -13.15
CA ARG A 54 -3.24 9.86 -12.25
C ARG A 54 -3.83 9.73 -10.86
N LEU A 55 -4.38 10.82 -10.32
CA LEU A 55 -5.01 10.82 -9.00
C LEU A 55 -6.18 9.85 -8.92
N LEU A 56 -7.06 9.85 -9.93
CA LEU A 56 -8.17 8.92 -9.99
C LEU A 56 -7.68 7.47 -10.11
N PHE A 57 -6.71 7.23 -10.98
CA PHE A 57 -6.16 5.91 -11.22
C PHE A 57 -5.48 5.30 -9.98
N PHE A 58 -4.52 6.02 -9.39
CA PHE A 58 -3.85 5.57 -8.17
C PHE A 58 -4.80 5.54 -6.98
N GLY A 59 -5.73 6.50 -6.87
CA GLY A 59 -6.76 6.51 -5.82
C GLY A 59 -7.63 5.26 -5.80
N ILE A 60 -8.13 4.86 -6.96
CA ILE A 60 -8.93 3.63 -7.11
C ILE A 60 -8.05 2.39 -6.86
N LEU A 61 -6.85 2.36 -7.43
CA LEU A 61 -5.94 1.22 -7.30
C LEU A 61 -5.51 0.99 -5.85
N ASP A 62 -5.15 2.05 -5.12
CA ASP A 62 -4.76 1.99 -3.71
C ASP A 62 -5.94 1.55 -2.84
N LEU A 63 -7.16 2.04 -3.13
CA LEU A 63 -8.37 1.63 -2.42
C LEU A 63 -8.66 0.14 -2.61
N ILE A 64 -8.64 -0.33 -3.86
CA ILE A 64 -8.82 -1.74 -4.19
C ILE A 64 -7.74 -2.57 -3.51
N SER A 65 -6.47 -2.16 -3.61
CA SER A 65 -5.33 -2.87 -2.99
C SER A 65 -5.47 -2.97 -1.47
N CYS A 66 -5.88 -1.89 -0.80
CA CYS A 66 -6.10 -1.87 0.64
C CYS A 66 -7.28 -2.76 1.03
N ILE A 67 -8.39 -2.73 0.28
CA ILE A 67 -9.55 -3.60 0.56
C ILE A 67 -9.19 -5.07 0.36
N LEU A 68 -8.55 -5.42 -0.76
CA LEU A 68 -8.16 -6.80 -1.05
C LEU A 68 -7.17 -7.33 -0.01
N SER A 69 -6.14 -6.57 0.33
CA SER A 69 -5.19 -6.96 1.37
C SER A 69 -5.83 -7.07 2.76
N THR A 70 -6.80 -6.19 3.09
CA THR A 70 -7.60 -6.29 4.31
C THR A 70 -8.37 -7.60 4.37
N LEU A 71 -9.17 -7.87 3.33
CA LEU A 71 -10.00 -9.07 3.25
C LEU A 71 -9.14 -10.34 3.24
N TRP A 72 -8.03 -10.32 2.50
CA TRP A 72 -7.09 -11.42 2.44
C TRP A 72 -6.47 -11.73 3.80
N LEU A 73 -5.90 -10.73 4.49
CA LEU A 73 -5.26 -10.94 5.78
C LEU A 73 -6.28 -11.33 6.87
N MET A 74 -7.48 -10.75 6.86
CA MET A 74 -8.55 -11.19 7.75
C MET A 74 -8.97 -12.64 7.49
N GLY A 75 -9.06 -13.06 6.22
CA GLY A 75 -9.32 -14.44 5.83
C GLY A 75 -8.19 -15.40 6.24
N TRP A 76 -6.95 -14.98 6.03
CA TRP A 76 -5.75 -15.71 6.45
C TRP A 76 -5.72 -15.94 7.96
N LEU A 77 -5.94 -14.89 8.75
CA LEU A 77 -5.99 -14.97 10.20
C LEU A 77 -7.16 -15.82 10.69
N ARG A 78 -8.33 -15.74 10.04
CA ARG A 78 -9.46 -16.63 10.32
C ARG A 78 -9.10 -18.10 10.16
N ILE A 79 -8.29 -18.46 9.15
CA ILE A 79 -7.80 -19.83 8.95
C ILE A 79 -6.85 -20.24 10.06
N LEU A 80 -5.93 -19.35 10.45
CA LEU A 80 -4.95 -19.61 11.53
C LEU A 80 -5.62 -19.79 12.90
N ASP A 81 -6.50 -18.87 13.27
CA ASP A 81 -7.17 -18.83 14.58
C ASP A 81 -8.36 -19.78 14.68
N ARG A 82 -8.85 -20.30 13.54
CA ARG A 82 -10.10 -21.07 13.43
C ARG A 82 -11.30 -20.36 14.07
N ARG A 83 -11.28 -19.04 14.08
CA ARG A 83 -12.29 -18.16 14.69
C ARG A 83 -12.58 -16.99 13.77
N PRO A 84 -13.79 -16.41 13.83
CA PRO A 84 -14.09 -15.20 13.09
C PRO A 84 -13.18 -14.06 13.57
N PHE A 85 -12.69 -13.25 12.63
CA PHE A 85 -11.88 -12.08 12.95
C PHE A 85 -12.78 -10.95 13.47
N GLU A 86 -12.47 -10.42 14.64
CA GLU A 86 -13.23 -9.33 15.25
C GLU A 86 -12.62 -7.96 14.89
N GLY A 87 -13.39 -7.14 14.16
CA GLY A 87 -12.97 -5.81 13.73
C GLY A 87 -12.49 -5.75 12.28
N THR A 88 -11.67 -4.76 11.96
CA THR A 88 -11.16 -4.52 10.60
C THR A 88 -9.69 -4.12 10.62
N LEU A 89 -8.91 -4.67 9.69
CA LEU A 89 -7.50 -4.28 9.47
C LEU A 89 -7.36 -3.07 8.55
N PHE A 90 -8.47 -2.59 7.95
CA PHE A 90 -8.42 -1.55 6.92
C PHE A 90 -7.68 -0.28 7.36
N PRO A 91 -7.99 0.35 8.50
CA PRO A 91 -7.28 1.55 8.91
C PRO A 91 -5.80 1.29 9.18
N LEU A 92 -5.47 0.13 9.75
CA LEU A 92 -4.09 -0.24 10.05
C LEU A 92 -3.27 -0.43 8.76
N ILE A 93 -3.84 -1.08 7.75
CA ILE A 93 -3.20 -1.28 6.44
C ILE A 93 -2.95 0.06 5.74
N VAL A 94 -3.94 0.96 5.77
CA VAL A 94 -3.79 2.32 5.23
C VAL A 94 -2.69 3.09 5.96
N LEU A 95 -2.61 2.99 7.29
CA LEU A 95 -1.54 3.64 8.06
C LEU A 95 -0.17 2.98 7.84
N ALA A 96 -0.11 1.67 7.63
CA ALA A 96 1.13 0.97 7.32
C ALA A 96 1.72 1.39 5.96
N ALA A 97 0.90 1.91 5.04
CA ALA A 97 1.34 2.47 3.77
C ALA A 97 1.97 3.87 3.89
N THR A 98 1.96 4.50 5.07
CA THR A 98 2.53 5.84 5.32
C THR A 98 3.94 6.08 4.77
N PRO A 99 4.89 5.12 4.81
CA PRO A 99 6.20 5.32 4.20
C PRO A 99 6.13 5.73 2.71
N GLN A 100 5.10 5.32 1.98
CA GLN A 100 4.92 5.66 0.57
C GLN A 100 4.72 7.17 0.32
N LEU A 101 4.43 7.98 1.35
CA LEU A 101 4.45 9.44 1.24
C LEU A 101 5.84 9.99 0.85
N LEU A 102 6.90 9.20 0.99
CA LEU A 102 8.25 9.55 0.55
C LEU A 102 8.47 9.32 -0.96
N GLN A 103 7.54 8.71 -1.69
CA GLN A 103 7.71 8.46 -3.13
C GLN A 103 8.03 9.71 -3.96
N PRO A 104 7.39 10.88 -3.77
CA PRO A 104 7.73 12.09 -4.50
C PRO A 104 9.20 12.49 -4.29
N VAL A 105 9.73 12.31 -3.08
CA VAL A 105 11.14 12.60 -2.77
C VAL A 105 12.06 11.61 -3.47
N VAL A 106 11.70 10.32 -3.48
CA VAL A 106 12.44 9.27 -4.21
C VAL A 106 12.45 9.56 -5.71
N ALA A 107 11.37 10.08 -6.28
CA ALA A 107 11.26 10.41 -7.70
C ALA A 107 12.15 11.61 -8.11
N MET A 108 12.65 12.40 -7.17
CA MET A 108 13.61 13.48 -7.44
C MET A 108 15.06 13.00 -7.49
N LEU A 109 15.33 11.75 -7.13
CA LEU A 109 16.68 11.17 -7.18
C LEU A 109 17.06 10.81 -8.63
N PRO A 110 18.36 10.80 -8.96
CA PRO A 110 18.86 10.21 -10.21
C PRO A 110 18.39 8.76 -10.38
N ASP A 111 18.16 8.30 -11.62
CA ASP A 111 17.51 6.99 -11.89
C ASP A 111 18.15 5.81 -11.12
N ASP A 112 19.48 5.72 -11.05
CA ASP A 112 20.19 4.65 -10.32
C ASP A 112 19.89 4.67 -8.82
N ALA A 113 19.94 5.86 -8.20
CA ALA A 113 19.64 6.04 -6.78
C ALA A 113 18.13 5.92 -6.50
N GLY A 114 17.30 6.37 -7.44
CA GLY A 114 15.84 6.30 -7.36
C GLY A 114 15.34 4.86 -7.35
N LEU A 115 15.91 3.97 -8.17
CA LEU A 115 15.57 2.55 -8.17
C LEU A 115 15.90 1.92 -6.81
N VAL A 116 17.13 2.11 -6.32
CA VAL A 116 17.56 1.56 -5.01
C VAL A 116 16.68 2.08 -3.89
N ALA A 117 16.42 3.40 -3.85
CA ALA A 117 15.56 4.01 -2.85
C ALA A 117 14.12 3.50 -2.93
N THR A 118 13.57 3.27 -4.12
CA THR A 118 12.23 2.68 -4.32
C THR A 118 12.15 1.26 -3.77
N VAL A 119 13.18 0.44 -4.02
CA VAL A 119 13.27 -0.93 -3.49
C VAL A 119 13.35 -0.90 -1.96
N LEU A 120 14.22 -0.07 -1.39
CA LEU A 120 14.36 0.06 0.06
C LEU A 120 13.06 0.57 0.71
N LEU A 121 12.39 1.54 0.09
CA LEU A 121 11.12 2.07 0.58
C LEU A 121 10.02 1.01 0.57
N THR A 122 9.96 0.20 -0.49
CA THR A 122 9.01 -0.90 -0.61
C THR A 122 9.28 -1.99 0.43
N LEU A 123 10.54 -2.39 0.61
CA LEU A 123 10.94 -3.36 1.64
C LEU A 123 10.62 -2.84 3.03
N TYR A 124 10.89 -1.57 3.29
CA TYR A 124 10.55 -0.94 4.56
C TYR A 124 9.04 -0.93 4.80
N GLY A 125 8.25 -0.55 3.80
CA GLY A 125 6.78 -0.61 3.87
C GLY A 125 6.26 -2.01 4.17
N LEU A 126 6.86 -3.05 3.57
CA LEU A 126 6.53 -4.44 3.88
C LEU A 126 6.83 -4.81 5.33
N VAL A 127 8.01 -4.41 5.84
CA VAL A 127 8.38 -4.64 7.25
C VAL A 127 7.41 -3.93 8.20
N VAL A 128 7.05 -2.68 7.89
CA VAL A 128 6.05 -1.90 8.65
C VAL A 128 4.71 -2.63 8.66
N LEU A 129 4.20 -3.08 7.52
CA LEU A 129 2.93 -3.79 7.42
C LEU A 129 2.94 -5.11 8.19
N VAL A 130 3.98 -5.93 8.00
CA VAL A 130 4.15 -7.21 8.72
C VAL A 130 4.15 -6.97 10.22
N ARG A 131 4.95 -6.00 10.68
CA ARG A 131 5.05 -5.69 12.11
C ARG A 131 3.74 -5.13 12.65
N ALA A 132 3.09 -4.24 11.90
CA ALA A 132 1.83 -3.61 12.29
C ALA A 132 0.75 -4.65 12.53
N VAL A 133 0.53 -5.53 11.55
CA VAL A 133 -0.49 -6.57 11.66
C VAL A 133 -0.10 -7.58 12.75
N ALA A 134 1.15 -8.04 12.79
CA ALA A 134 1.61 -9.00 13.80
C ALA A 134 1.43 -8.50 15.23
N VAL A 135 1.74 -7.24 15.52
CA VAL A 135 1.55 -6.65 16.85
C VAL A 135 0.07 -6.44 17.14
N ALA A 136 -0.69 -5.86 16.21
CA ALA A 136 -2.10 -5.56 16.41
C ALA A 136 -2.95 -6.81 16.62
N THR A 137 -2.58 -7.94 16.02
CA THR A 137 -3.29 -9.22 16.13
C THR A 137 -2.62 -10.23 17.06
N VAL A 138 -1.49 -9.89 17.71
CA VAL A 138 -0.74 -10.77 18.63
C VAL A 138 -0.28 -12.07 17.94
N HIS A 139 0.14 -11.97 16.68
CA HIS A 139 0.63 -13.09 15.88
C HIS A 139 2.15 -13.02 15.65
N ARG A 140 2.75 -14.16 15.29
CA ARG A 140 4.17 -14.18 14.88
C ARG A 140 4.33 -13.47 13.53
N PRO A 141 5.35 -12.60 13.37
CA PRO A 141 5.56 -11.87 12.12
C PRO A 141 5.79 -12.78 10.91
N ALA A 142 6.41 -13.95 11.12
CA ALA A 142 6.60 -14.94 10.05
C ALA A 142 5.28 -15.47 9.46
N LEU A 143 4.22 -15.61 10.28
CA LEU A 143 2.90 -16.07 9.81
C LEU A 143 2.19 -15.00 8.98
N ILE A 144 2.36 -13.73 9.35
CA ILE A 144 1.85 -12.59 8.58
C ILE A 144 2.61 -12.46 7.27
N ALA A 145 3.94 -12.58 7.31
CA ALA A 145 4.78 -12.58 6.12
C ALA A 145 4.40 -13.72 5.16
N ALA A 146 4.15 -14.93 5.68
CA ALA A 146 3.65 -16.05 4.87
C ALA A 146 2.29 -15.74 4.22
N GLY A 147 1.37 -15.10 4.96
CA GLY A 147 0.09 -14.65 4.41
C GLY A 147 0.25 -13.60 3.31
N LEU A 148 1.19 -12.67 3.44
CA LEU A 148 1.51 -11.68 2.40
C LEU A 148 2.20 -12.31 1.19
N LEU A 149 3.07 -13.31 1.39
CA LEU A 149 3.66 -14.07 0.30
C LEU A 149 2.58 -14.86 -0.47
N ALA A 150 1.62 -15.44 0.24
CA ALA A 150 0.47 -16.10 -0.38
C ALA A 150 -0.47 -15.12 -1.11
N TYR A 151 -0.44 -13.82 -0.77
CA TYR A 151 -1.18 -12.76 -1.47
C TYR A 151 -0.51 -12.33 -2.78
N LEU A 152 0.78 -12.64 -3.00
CA LEU A 152 1.53 -12.20 -4.18
C LEU A 152 0.83 -12.46 -5.52
N PRO A 153 0.23 -13.64 -5.79
CA PRO A 153 -0.47 -13.88 -7.06
C PRO A 153 -1.62 -12.91 -7.30
N VAL A 154 -2.37 -12.57 -6.24
CA VAL A 154 -3.48 -11.61 -6.31
C VAL A 154 -2.95 -10.20 -6.56
N ALA A 155 -1.87 -9.81 -5.86
CA ALA A 155 -1.21 -8.53 -6.07
C ALA A 155 -0.64 -8.39 -7.49
N LEU A 156 -0.02 -9.44 -8.03
CA LEU A 156 0.52 -9.47 -9.39
C LEU A 156 -0.59 -9.40 -10.44
N LEU A 157 -1.72 -10.06 -10.23
CA LEU A 157 -2.88 -9.96 -11.11
C LEU A 157 -3.42 -8.53 -11.12
N LEU A 158 -3.59 -7.92 -9.95
CA LEU A 158 -4.04 -6.53 -9.83
C LEU A 158 -3.07 -5.55 -10.51
N TYR A 159 -1.77 -5.73 -10.30
CA TYR A 159 -0.73 -4.96 -10.96
C TYR A 159 -0.79 -5.12 -12.49
N GLY A 160 -0.91 -6.35 -12.99
CA GLY A 160 -1.05 -6.62 -14.41
C GLY A 160 -2.28 -5.97 -15.02
N LEU A 161 -3.42 -6.01 -14.32
CA LEU A 161 -4.64 -5.30 -14.73
C LEU A 161 -4.41 -3.79 -14.80
N ALA A 162 -3.77 -3.21 -13.78
CA ALA A 162 -3.45 -1.79 -13.74
C ALA A 162 -2.54 -1.37 -14.90
N VAL A 163 -1.47 -2.12 -15.18
CA VAL A 163 -0.56 -1.87 -16.30
C VAL A 163 -1.30 -1.99 -17.64
N ASN A 164 -2.15 -3.00 -17.81
CA ASN A 164 -2.94 -3.16 -19.03
C ASN A 164 -3.89 -1.98 -19.28
N ILE A 165 -4.58 -1.50 -18.23
CA ILE A 165 -5.44 -0.31 -18.32
C ILE A 165 -4.62 0.93 -18.64
N ALA A 166 -3.50 1.16 -17.95
CA ALA A 166 -2.65 2.32 -18.20
C ALA A 166 -2.06 2.30 -19.62
N THR A 167 -1.73 1.11 -20.14
CA THR A 167 -1.22 0.94 -21.51
C THR A 167 -2.31 1.15 -22.56
N SER A 168 -3.52 0.61 -22.35
CA SER A 168 -4.64 0.79 -23.28
C SER A 168 -5.10 2.24 -23.38
N LEU A 169 -4.93 3.02 -22.31
CA LEU A 169 -5.17 4.46 -22.28
C LEU A 169 -3.99 5.29 -22.82
N GLY A 170 -2.88 4.67 -23.24
CA GLY A 170 -1.70 5.33 -23.78
C GLY A 170 -0.89 6.11 -22.75
N TRP A 171 -1.08 5.83 -21.45
CA TRP A 171 -0.42 6.55 -20.36
C TRP A 171 0.99 6.07 -20.09
N LEU A 172 1.28 4.81 -20.43
CA LEU A 172 2.61 4.23 -20.40
C LEU A 172 3.20 4.20 -21.82
N PRO A 173 4.51 4.44 -21.99
CA PRO A 173 5.16 4.18 -23.26
C PRO A 173 4.96 2.70 -23.63
N ALA A 174 4.67 2.42 -24.91
CA ALA A 174 4.66 1.05 -25.39
C ALA A 174 6.00 0.39 -25.03
N PRO A 175 6.01 -0.88 -24.56
CA PRO A 175 7.27 -1.56 -24.30
C PRO A 175 8.10 -1.48 -25.58
N THR A 176 9.30 -0.89 -25.47
CA THR A 176 10.25 -0.78 -26.58
C THR A 176 10.64 -2.18 -27.00
N GLY A 177 9.90 -2.71 -27.97
CA GLY A 177 9.93 -4.09 -28.42
C GLY A 177 9.45 -4.19 -29.86
N THR A 178 9.93 -3.28 -30.71
CA THR A 178 10.10 -3.49 -32.15
C THR A 178 11.39 -2.77 -32.54
N PRO A 179 12.46 -3.48 -32.92
CA PRO A 179 13.50 -2.88 -33.75
C PRO A 179 12.89 -2.61 -35.14
N GLU A 180 13.02 -1.35 -35.57
CA GLU A 180 12.79 -0.82 -36.94
C GLU A 180 11.45 -1.09 -37.64
#